data_AF-A0A9W6T8I4-F1
#
_entry.id   AF-A0A9W6T8I4-F1
#
_cell.length_a   1.000
_cell.length_b   1.000
_cell.length_c   1.000
_cell.angle_alpha   90.00
_cell.angle_beta   90.00
_cell.angle_gamma   90.00
#
_symmetry.space_group_name_H-M   'P 1'
#
loop_
_entity.id
_entity.type
_entity.pdbx_description
1 polymer ?
#
loop_
_entity_poly.entity_id
_entity_poly.type
_entity_poly.pdbx_seq_one_letter_code
_entity_poly.pdbx_strand_id
1 'polypeptide(L)'
;MESPSRVALSSFKGQLARQRHQQTTTPTFNFPLAGSPQIASGSRGRAKVSLKPKHSAMDWEHLKSSNSSNTKLRANMDPSSFPLRITKDELSKHKTLDDFWVCIDRKVYDLTSYLDFHPGGVDILKTVAGKDGTALFNKYHRWVSAERILDGCMLGFLV
;
A
#
# COMPACT_ATOMS: atom_id res chain seq x y z
N MET A 1 -52.68 -58.57 -13.54
CA MET A 1 -52.42 -57.44 -12.64
C MET A 1 -51.71 -56.38 -13.45
N GLU A 2 -52.49 -55.34 -13.74
CA GLU A 2 -52.18 -54.01 -14.30
C GLU A 2 -50.93 -53.79 -15.16
N SER A 3 -51.18 -53.57 -16.46
CA SER A 3 -50.31 -52.78 -17.34
C SER A 3 -51.12 -51.56 -17.83
N PRO A 4 -50.73 -50.31 -17.49
CA PRO A 4 -51.46 -49.14 -17.92
C PRO A 4 -50.89 -48.54 -19.23
N SER A 5 -51.80 -48.43 -20.21
CA SER A 5 -52.18 -47.24 -20.97
C SER A 5 -51.14 -46.19 -21.42
N ARG A 6 -51.10 -46.04 -22.76
CA ARG A 6 -50.77 -44.86 -23.60
C ARG A 6 -50.94 -43.49 -22.93
N VAL A 7 -50.16 -42.49 -23.37
CA VAL A 7 -50.62 -41.31 -24.15
C VAL A 7 -49.44 -40.45 -24.64
N ALA A 8 -49.61 -39.91 -25.85
CA ALA A 8 -48.69 -39.08 -26.61
C ALA A 8 -48.45 -37.69 -26.01
N LEU A 9 -47.21 -37.19 -26.11
CA LEU A 9 -46.85 -35.81 -25.82
C LEU A 9 -47.05 -34.94 -27.06
N SER A 10 -48.09 -34.12 -27.04
CA SER A 10 -48.32 -33.05 -28.01
C SER A 10 -47.55 -31.79 -27.63
N SER A 11 -46.98 -31.17 -28.67
CA SER A 11 -46.21 -29.94 -28.62
C SER A 11 -47.10 -28.73 -28.30
N PHE A 12 -46.72 -27.93 -27.30
CA PHE A 12 -47.36 -26.65 -26.99
C PHE A 12 -46.34 -25.52 -27.06
N LYS A 13 -46.45 -24.68 -28.09
CA LYS A 13 -45.75 -23.40 -28.22
C LYS A 13 -46.39 -22.40 -27.25
N GLY A 14 -45.73 -22.16 -26.12
CA GLY A 14 -46.07 -21.08 -25.20
C GLY A 14 -45.34 -19.79 -25.59
N GLN A 15 -46.09 -18.83 -26.14
CA GLN A 15 -45.63 -17.48 -26.44
C GLN A 15 -45.80 -16.61 -25.20
N LEU A 16 -44.70 -16.32 -24.48
CA LEU A 16 -44.74 -15.48 -23.28
C LEU A 16 -44.45 -14.02 -23.66
N ALA A 17 -45.49 -13.20 -23.59
CA ALA A 17 -45.43 -11.76 -23.78
C ALA A 17 -44.59 -11.10 -22.67
N ARG A 18 -43.64 -10.26 -23.07
CA ARG A 18 -42.85 -9.40 -22.17
C ARG A 18 -43.77 -8.37 -21.49
N GLN A 19 -44.07 -8.56 -20.22
CA GLN A 19 -44.63 -7.51 -19.37
C GLN A 19 -43.53 -6.48 -19.03
N ARG A 20 -43.74 -5.23 -19.47
CA ARG A 20 -42.97 -4.05 -19.07
C ARG A 20 -43.09 -3.88 -17.56
N HIS A 21 -42.00 -4.06 -16.84
CA HIS A 21 -41.89 -3.63 -15.45
C HIS A 21 -42.01 -2.09 -15.41
N GLN A 22 -43.00 -1.60 -14.67
CA GLN A 22 -43.10 -0.19 -14.31
C GLN A 22 -41.96 0.12 -13.33
N GLN A 23 -41.19 1.17 -13.63
CA GLN A 23 -40.05 1.61 -12.82
C GLN A 23 -40.55 2.14 -11.48
N THR A 24 -40.09 1.54 -10.39
CA THR A 24 -40.25 2.07 -9.04
C THR A 24 -39.33 3.28 -8.88
N THR A 25 -39.90 4.46 -8.64
CA THR A 25 -39.16 5.69 -8.36
C THR A 25 -38.55 5.60 -6.95
N THR A 26 -37.25 5.35 -6.86
CA THR A 26 -36.51 5.51 -5.60
C THR A 26 -36.42 7.00 -5.27
N PRO A 27 -36.80 7.45 -4.06
CA PRO A 27 -36.56 8.82 -3.65
C PRO A 27 -35.05 9.04 -3.53
N THR A 28 -34.51 9.94 -4.36
CA THR A 28 -33.11 10.37 -4.27
C THR A 28 -32.96 11.21 -3.01
N PHE A 29 -32.50 10.60 -1.92
CA PHE A 29 -32.12 11.36 -0.73
C PHE A 29 -30.80 12.07 -1.01
N ASN A 30 -30.88 13.38 -1.29
CA ASN A 30 -29.71 14.21 -1.52
C ASN A 30 -29.03 14.51 -0.17
N PHE A 31 -28.07 13.67 0.20
CA PHE A 31 -27.19 13.91 1.34
C PHE A 31 -25.91 14.64 0.89
N PRO A 32 -25.43 15.63 1.68
CA PRO A 32 -25.95 16.09 2.96
C PRO A 32 -27.04 17.18 2.85
N LEU A 33 -27.93 17.21 3.84
CA LEU A 33 -28.99 18.21 4.02
C LEU A 33 -28.39 19.61 4.24
N ALA A 34 -28.88 20.62 3.52
CA ALA A 34 -28.48 22.01 3.71
C ALA A 34 -28.66 22.41 5.19
N GLY A 35 -27.57 22.80 5.86
CA GLY A 35 -27.54 23.15 7.28
C GLY A 35 -27.06 22.04 8.23
N SER A 36 -26.63 20.88 7.73
CA SER A 36 -25.99 19.86 8.57
C SER A 36 -24.66 20.39 9.16
N PRO A 37 -24.37 20.15 10.46
CA PRO A 37 -23.08 20.50 11.10
C PRO A 37 -21.88 19.73 10.52
N GLN A 38 -22.10 18.90 9.49
CA GLN A 38 -21.07 18.26 8.67
C GLN A 38 -20.43 19.24 7.66
N ILE A 39 -21.01 20.42 7.43
CA ILE A 39 -20.34 21.50 6.68
C ILE A 39 -19.34 22.17 7.63
N ALA A 40 -18.26 21.46 7.92
CA ALA A 40 -17.17 21.97 8.72
C ALA A 40 -16.51 23.13 7.97
N SER A 41 -16.61 24.32 8.55
CA SER A 41 -15.85 25.50 8.15
C SER A 41 -14.36 25.16 8.05
N GLY A 42 -13.81 25.23 6.83
CA GLY A 42 -12.38 25.33 6.54
C GLY A 42 -11.45 24.60 7.51
N SER A 43 -11.44 23.26 7.46
CA SER A 43 -10.26 22.53 7.94
C SER A 43 -9.07 23.06 7.16
N ARG A 44 -8.13 23.74 7.84
CA ARG A 44 -6.82 24.09 7.28
C ARG A 44 -6.28 22.84 6.60
N GLY A 45 -6.31 22.84 5.27
CA GLY A 45 -6.15 21.64 4.47
C GLY A 45 -4.89 20.91 4.90
N ARG A 46 -5.04 19.73 5.52
CA ARG A 46 -3.92 18.82 5.69
C ARG A 46 -3.41 18.55 4.28
N ALA A 47 -2.25 19.13 3.94
CA ALA A 47 -1.58 18.90 2.68
C ALA A 47 -1.21 17.41 2.62
N LYS A 48 -2.14 16.58 2.16
CA LYS A 48 -1.88 15.19 1.84
C LYS A 48 -0.99 15.24 0.61
N VAL A 49 0.24 14.77 0.76
CA VAL A 49 1.16 14.60 -0.36
C VAL A 49 0.46 13.70 -1.37
N SER A 50 0.20 14.21 -2.57
CA SER A 50 -0.37 13.42 -3.66
C SER A 50 0.66 12.36 -4.06
N LEU A 51 0.33 11.08 -3.85
CA LEU A 51 1.16 9.99 -4.32
C LEU A 51 1.15 9.97 -5.86
N LYS A 52 2.31 9.72 -6.46
CA LYS A 52 2.38 9.44 -7.90
C LYS A 52 1.54 8.20 -8.20
N PRO A 53 0.89 8.11 -9.39
CA PRO A 53 0.25 6.87 -9.81
C PRO A 53 1.23 5.68 -9.67
N LYS A 54 0.73 4.53 -9.20
CA LYS A 54 1.50 3.29 -8.95
C LYS A 54 2.51 3.31 -7.80
N HIS A 55 2.43 4.27 -6.89
CA HIS A 55 3.27 4.34 -5.69
C HIS A 55 2.44 4.23 -4.39
N SER A 56 1.39 3.41 -4.42
CA SER A 56 0.59 3.08 -3.25
C SER A 56 1.32 2.08 -2.33
N ALA A 57 0.88 1.97 -1.08
CA ALA A 57 1.35 0.95 -0.14
C ALA A 57 1.12 -0.49 -0.68
N MET A 58 0.04 -0.73 -1.43
CA MET A 58 -0.19 -2.02 -2.08
C MET A 58 0.80 -2.28 -3.23
N ASP A 59 1.17 -1.23 -3.97
CA ASP A 59 2.16 -1.36 -5.05
C ASP A 59 3.54 -1.71 -4.47
N TRP A 60 3.86 -1.18 -3.29
CA TRP A 60 5.06 -1.57 -2.54
C TRP A 60 5.05 -3.05 -2.16
N GLU A 61 3.94 -3.59 -1.65
CA GLU A 61 3.84 -5.03 -1.34
C GLU A 61 4.05 -5.91 -2.58
N HIS A 62 3.46 -5.54 -3.72
CA HIS A 62 3.69 -6.24 -4.99
C HIS A 62 5.16 -6.15 -5.44
N LEU A 63 5.83 -5.01 -5.25
CA LEU A 63 7.24 -4.84 -5.58
C LEU A 63 8.15 -5.72 -4.70
N LYS A 64 7.78 -5.90 -3.43
CA LYS A 64 8.49 -6.82 -2.53
C LYS A 64 8.29 -8.29 -2.93
N SER A 65 7.06 -8.69 -3.26
CA SER A 65 6.76 -10.06 -3.66
C SER A 65 7.33 -10.44 -5.02
N SER A 66 7.43 -9.49 -5.96
CA SER A 66 7.99 -9.72 -7.30
C SER A 66 9.52 -9.85 -7.29
N ASN A 67 10.21 -9.23 -6.34
CA ASN A 67 11.65 -9.43 -6.13
C ASN A 67 11.89 -10.65 -5.22
N SER A 68 11.63 -11.84 -5.76
CA SER A 68 11.73 -13.15 -5.07
C SER A 68 13.09 -13.37 -4.37
N SER A 69 14.17 -12.79 -4.91
CA SER A 69 15.41 -12.53 -4.20
C SER A 69 15.47 -11.04 -3.85
N ASN A 70 15.27 -10.70 -2.58
CA ASN A 70 15.36 -9.32 -2.06
C ASN A 70 16.71 -8.61 -2.37
N THR A 71 17.67 -9.28 -3.02
CA THR A 71 18.95 -8.73 -3.48
C THR A 71 18.80 -7.46 -4.28
N LYS A 72 17.78 -7.35 -5.15
CA LYS A 72 17.57 -6.11 -5.94
C LYS A 72 17.15 -4.92 -5.09
N LEU A 73 16.48 -5.16 -3.96
CA LEU A 73 16.05 -4.12 -3.01
C LEU A 73 17.13 -3.76 -1.97
N ARG A 74 18.23 -4.53 -1.92
CA ARG A 74 19.39 -4.34 -1.03
C ARG A 74 20.62 -3.88 -1.82
N ALA A 75 20.46 -2.89 -2.68
CA ALA A 75 21.56 -2.38 -3.52
C ALA A 75 22.35 -3.47 -4.31
N ASN A 76 21.70 -4.56 -4.76
CA ASN A 76 22.34 -5.69 -5.44
C ASN A 76 23.44 -6.39 -4.62
N MET A 77 23.31 -6.39 -3.31
CA MET A 77 24.29 -6.98 -2.40
C MET A 77 24.29 -8.52 -2.46
N ASP A 78 25.48 -9.13 -2.31
CA ASP A 78 25.64 -10.57 -2.24
C ASP A 78 24.90 -11.15 -1.02
N PRO A 79 23.98 -12.12 -1.20
CA PRO A 79 23.31 -12.81 -0.10
C PRO A 79 24.24 -13.34 1.00
N SER A 80 25.48 -13.71 0.65
CA SER A 80 26.44 -14.27 1.62
C SER A 80 26.95 -13.26 2.66
N SER A 81 26.91 -11.96 2.31
CA SER A 81 27.43 -10.88 3.14
C SER A 81 26.46 -10.41 4.22
N PHE A 82 25.19 -10.79 4.12
CA PHE A 82 24.12 -10.36 5.02
C PHE A 82 24.08 -11.18 6.32
N PRO A 83 23.88 -10.55 7.50
CA PRO A 83 23.67 -9.12 7.73
C PRO A 83 24.99 -8.34 7.89
N LEU A 84 25.07 -7.15 7.27
CA LEU A 84 26.27 -6.32 7.35
C LEU A 84 26.41 -5.66 8.73
N ARG A 85 27.65 -5.41 9.12
CA ARG A 85 27.99 -4.53 10.24
C ARG A 85 28.37 -3.17 9.68
N ILE A 86 27.50 -2.19 9.86
CA ILE A 86 27.63 -0.86 9.29
C ILE A 86 28.03 0.09 10.41
N THR A 87 29.09 0.86 10.22
CA THR A 87 29.50 1.89 11.19
C THR A 87 28.71 3.18 10.95
N LYS A 88 28.68 4.07 11.95
CA LYS A 88 28.08 5.41 11.79
C LYS A 88 28.74 6.22 10.68
N ASP A 89 30.05 6.09 10.52
CA ASP A 89 30.80 6.77 9.46
C ASP A 89 30.37 6.28 8.07
N GLU A 90 30.19 4.97 7.90
CA GLU A 90 29.71 4.41 6.64
C GLU A 90 28.28 4.89 6.36
N LEU A 91 27.37 4.76 7.34
CA LEU A 91 26.00 5.23 7.22
C LEU A 91 25.91 6.68 6.76
N SER A 92 26.79 7.56 7.26
CA SER A 92 26.79 8.99 6.93
C SER A 92 27.10 9.32 5.46
N LYS A 93 27.71 8.40 4.71
CA LYS A 93 28.05 8.58 3.29
C LYS A 93 26.81 8.46 2.40
N HIS A 94 25.83 7.66 2.80
CA HIS A 94 24.64 7.30 2.03
C HIS A 94 23.49 8.29 2.28
N LYS A 95 23.64 9.50 1.73
CA LYS A 95 22.71 10.63 1.93
C LYS A 95 22.04 11.14 0.66
N THR A 96 22.29 10.51 -0.48
CA THR A 96 21.76 10.95 -1.78
C THR A 96 20.44 10.22 -2.07
N LEU A 97 19.66 10.70 -3.04
CA LEU A 97 18.38 10.06 -3.39
C LEU A 97 18.57 8.72 -4.11
N ASP A 98 19.70 8.55 -4.78
CA ASP A 98 20.06 7.31 -5.47
C ASP A 98 20.80 6.30 -4.56
N ASP A 99 21.20 6.74 -3.36
CA ASP A 99 21.90 5.94 -2.37
C ASP A 99 21.54 6.44 -0.96
N PHE A 100 20.38 5.96 -0.49
CA PHE A 100 19.67 6.52 0.65
C PHE A 100 19.57 5.51 1.79
N TRP A 101 20.43 5.61 2.80
CA TRP A 101 20.38 4.71 3.94
C TRP A 101 19.88 5.40 5.20
N VAL A 102 19.12 4.65 6.00
CA VAL A 102 18.62 5.13 7.30
C VAL A 102 18.78 4.02 8.32
N CYS A 103 19.17 4.40 9.53
CA CYS A 103 19.10 3.51 10.67
C CYS A 103 17.78 3.69 11.43
N ILE A 104 17.08 2.59 11.70
CA ILE A 104 15.89 2.52 12.54
C ILE A 104 16.06 1.33 13.49
N ASP A 105 16.00 1.58 14.79
CA ASP A 105 16.15 0.58 15.85
C ASP A 105 17.43 -0.28 15.71
N ARG A 106 18.57 0.39 15.49
CA ARG A 106 19.90 -0.22 15.23
C ARG A 106 19.98 -1.12 13.98
N LYS A 107 18.95 -1.16 13.15
CA LYS A 107 18.96 -1.82 11.84
C LYS A 107 19.14 -0.77 10.75
N VAL A 108 19.92 -1.08 9.73
CA VAL A 108 20.17 -0.19 8.60
C VAL A 108 19.41 -0.70 7.37
N TYR A 109 18.70 0.22 6.73
CA TYR A 109 17.86 -0.05 5.56
C TYR A 109 18.26 0.85 4.40
N ASP A 110 18.27 0.27 3.20
CA ASP A 110 18.36 1.01 1.94
C ASP A 110 16.95 1.45 1.52
N LEU A 111 16.63 2.73 1.67
CA LEU A 111 15.32 3.28 1.31
C LEU A 111 15.27 3.83 -0.11
N THR A 112 16.32 3.68 -0.92
CA THR A 112 16.40 4.24 -2.28
C THR A 112 15.16 3.86 -3.12
N SER A 113 14.77 2.59 -3.10
CA SER A 113 13.58 2.11 -3.82
C SER A 113 12.26 2.47 -3.12
N TYR A 114 12.28 2.88 -1.86
CA TYR A 114 11.11 3.17 -1.04
C TYR A 114 10.74 4.67 -0.99
N LEU A 115 11.63 5.58 -1.40
CA LEU A 115 11.45 7.03 -1.30
C LEU A 115 10.09 7.50 -1.84
N ASP A 116 9.72 7.07 -3.05
CA ASP A 116 8.47 7.46 -3.70
C ASP A 116 7.21 6.76 -3.14
N PHE A 117 7.37 5.66 -2.40
CA PHE A 117 6.28 4.90 -1.78
C PHE A 117 5.95 5.37 -0.36
N HIS A 118 6.76 6.27 0.21
CA HIS A 118 6.57 6.77 1.56
C HIS A 118 5.35 7.72 1.64
N PRO A 119 4.31 7.41 2.44
CA PRO A 119 3.09 8.23 2.51
C PRO A 119 3.31 9.65 3.04
N GLY A 120 4.38 9.87 3.80
CA GLY A 120 4.78 11.19 4.30
C GLY A 120 5.57 12.04 3.29
N GLY A 121 5.86 11.49 2.10
CA GLY A 121 6.68 12.13 1.07
C GLY A 121 8.18 12.02 1.34
N VAL A 122 8.97 12.39 0.33
CA VAL A 122 10.44 12.26 0.33
C VAL A 122 11.10 13.30 1.24
N ASP A 123 10.49 14.47 1.41
CA ASP A 123 11.15 15.60 2.08
C ASP A 123 11.43 15.35 3.56
N ILE A 124 10.54 14.63 4.25
CA ILE A 124 10.79 14.25 5.64
C ILE A 124 11.87 13.17 5.74
N LEU A 125 11.95 12.26 4.77
CA LEU A 125 12.99 11.24 4.73
C LEU A 125 14.37 11.89 4.58
N LYS A 126 14.54 12.86 3.67
CA LYS A 126 15.81 13.58 3.45
C LYS A 126 16.45 14.12 4.74
N THR A 127 15.65 14.45 5.76
CA THR A 127 16.16 14.95 7.05
C THR A 127 16.94 13.89 7.86
N VAL A 128 16.62 12.61 7.66
CA VAL A 128 17.23 11.46 8.34
C VAL A 128 18.18 10.65 7.44
N ALA A 129 18.48 11.15 6.24
CA ALA A 129 19.40 10.52 5.30
C ALA A 129 20.79 10.33 5.92
N GLY A 130 21.31 9.11 5.90
CA GLY A 130 22.61 8.75 6.45
C GLY A 130 22.71 8.89 7.98
N LYS A 131 21.58 8.84 8.70
CA LYS A 131 21.51 9.04 10.15
C LYS A 131 20.61 8.01 10.83
N ASP A 132 20.67 8.01 12.16
CA ASP A 132 19.70 7.30 13.00
C ASP A 132 18.39 8.10 13.05
N GLY A 133 17.37 7.57 12.37
CA GLY A 133 16.02 8.11 12.29
C GLY A 133 15.08 7.56 13.35
N THR A 134 15.54 6.72 14.29
CA THR A 134 14.68 5.99 15.25
C THR A 134 13.78 6.93 16.06
N ALA A 135 14.32 8.04 16.56
CA ALA A 135 13.53 9.00 17.35
C ALA A 135 12.41 9.66 16.52
N LEU A 136 12.72 10.03 15.26
CA LEU A 136 11.74 10.65 14.37
C LEU A 136 10.69 9.64 13.91
N PHE A 137 11.12 8.40 13.63
CA PHE A 137 10.23 7.30 13.29
C PHE A 137 9.26 7.01 14.44
N ASN A 138 9.75 6.85 15.67
CA ASN A 138 8.90 6.59 16.84
C ASN A 138 7.92 7.74 17.14
N LYS A 139 8.29 8.99 16.82
CA LYS A 139 7.41 10.15 17.00
C LYS A 139 6.17 10.10 16.10
N TYR A 140 6.35 9.77 14.82
CA TYR A 140 5.26 9.80 13.82
C TYR A 140 4.63 8.44 13.53
N HIS A 141 5.36 7.36 13.76
CA HIS A 141 5.04 6.01 13.32
C HIS A 141 5.11 4.97 14.45
N ARG A 142 4.76 5.36 15.69
CA ARG A 142 4.89 4.48 16.87
C ARG A 142 4.20 3.11 16.76
N TRP A 143 3.17 3.00 15.93
CA TRP A 143 2.37 1.79 15.74
C TRP A 143 2.73 1.04 14.44
N VAL A 144 3.70 1.54 13.69
CA VAL A 144 4.12 0.97 12.41
C VAL A 144 5.40 0.19 12.63
N SER A 145 5.42 -1.05 12.20
CA SER A 145 6.65 -1.85 12.18
C SER A 145 7.46 -1.51 10.92
N ALA A 146 8.60 -0.83 11.10
CA ALA A 146 9.56 -0.60 10.02
C ALA A 146 10.03 -1.92 9.41
N GLU A 147 10.25 -2.94 10.24
CA GLU A 147 10.71 -4.27 9.83
C GLU A 147 9.76 -4.93 8.84
N ARG A 148 8.44 -4.81 9.06
CA ARG A 148 7.45 -5.42 8.15
C ARG A 148 7.37 -4.70 6.81
N ILE A 149 7.56 -3.38 6.80
CA ILE A 149 7.49 -2.60 5.56
C ILE A 149 8.79 -2.75 4.77
N LEU A 150 9.94 -2.76 5.46
CA LEU A 150 11.28 -2.65 4.90
C LEU A 150 12.11 -3.95 4.99
N ASP A 151 11.47 -5.09 5.23
CA ASP A 151 12.09 -6.43 5.27
C ASP A 151 12.99 -6.71 4.06
N GLY A 152 12.51 -6.34 2.87
CA GLY A 152 13.25 -6.49 1.62
C GLY A 152 14.50 -5.60 1.55
N CYS A 153 14.49 -4.45 2.20
CA CYS A 153 15.51 -3.41 2.11
C CYS A 153 16.57 -3.45 3.24
N MET A 154 16.48 -4.41 4.15
CA MET A 154 17.40 -4.49 5.28
C MET A 154 18.81 -4.89 4.83
N LEU A 155 19.80 -4.07 5.19
CA LEU A 155 21.22 -4.33 4.91
C LEU A 155 21.90 -5.05 6.07
N GLY A 156 21.61 -4.63 7.30
CA GLY A 156 22.26 -5.18 8.48
C GLY A 156 22.07 -4.35 9.74
N PHE A 157 23.07 -4.37 10.62
CA PHE A 157 23.06 -3.75 11.93
C PHE A 157 24.06 -2.62 12.04
N LEU A 158 23.66 -1.55 12.72
CA LEU A 158 24.55 -0.45 13.10
C LEU A 158 25.44 -0.90 14.27
N VAL A 159 26.76 -0.78 14.10
CA VAL A 159 27.79 -1.13 15.10
C VAL A 159 28.58 0.09 15.58
#